data_AF-A0A2W2AST3-F1
#
_entry.id   AF-A0A2W2AST3-F1
#
_cell.length_a   1.000
_cell.length_b   1.000
_cell.length_c   1.000
_cell.angle_alpha   90.00
_cell.angle_beta   90.00
_cell.angle_gamma   90.00
#
_symmetry.space_group_name_H-M   'P 1'
#
loop_
_entity.id
_entity.type
_entity.pdbx_description
1 polymer ?
#
loop_
_entity_poly.entity_id
_entity_poly.type
_entity_poly.pdbx_seq_one_letter_code
_entity_poly.pdbx_strand_id
1 'polypeptide(L)'
;MKYLLLFSLALLSIGSVAQNVVPHKAAKSTRVIIREGKEVSYWELDPKAPSQEYYLKHPHRKQRISFITDSDSTSYQSHYGKQFELVVELPDTVYLFLSIIAAEKGK
;
A
#
# COMPACT_ATOMS: atom_id res chain seq x y z
N MET A 1 -19.73 -6.00 -46.18
CA MET A 1 -18.75 -5.10 -45.53
C MET A 1 -19.37 -4.11 -44.54
N LYS A 2 -20.59 -4.34 -43.99
CA LYS A 2 -21.27 -3.41 -43.07
C LYS A 2 -21.08 -3.75 -41.58
N TYR A 3 -20.66 -4.98 -41.27
CA TYR A 3 -20.52 -5.48 -39.89
C TYR A 3 -19.14 -5.26 -39.26
N LEU A 4 -18.14 -4.80 -40.04
CA LEU A 4 -16.78 -4.59 -39.54
C LEU A 4 -16.68 -3.35 -38.62
N LEU A 5 -17.52 -2.35 -38.85
CA LEU A 5 -17.55 -1.09 -38.07
C LEU A 5 -18.18 -1.24 -36.68
N LEU A 6 -19.02 -2.26 -36.46
CA LEU A 6 -19.62 -2.53 -35.16
C LEU A 6 -18.65 -3.25 -34.21
N PHE A 7 -17.67 -3.99 -34.75
CA PHE A 7 -16.72 -4.73 -33.93
C PHE A 7 -15.62 -3.84 -33.34
N SER A 8 -15.22 -2.77 -34.05
CA SER A 8 -14.21 -1.82 -33.57
C SER A 8 -14.70 -0.95 -32.42
N LEU A 9 -16.01 -0.66 -32.33
CA LEU A 9 -16.57 0.17 -31.25
C LEU A 9 -16.66 -0.59 -29.91
N ALA A 10 -16.77 -1.92 -29.94
CA ALA A 10 -16.83 -2.75 -28.73
C ALA A 10 -15.48 -2.87 -28.01
N LEU A 11 -14.36 -2.81 -28.75
CA LEU A 11 -13.00 -2.95 -28.20
C LEU A 11 -12.53 -1.72 -27.41
N LEU A 12 -13.14 -0.54 -27.61
CA LEU A 12 -12.83 0.68 -26.86
C LEU A 12 -13.36 0.66 -25.41
N SER A 13 -14.24 -0.29 -25.06
CA SER A 13 -14.85 -0.37 -23.72
C SER A 13 -14.05 -1.21 -22.70
N ILE A 14 -12.96 -1.87 -23.11
CA ILE A 14 -12.19 -2.79 -22.25
C ILE A 14 -11.07 -2.04 -21.49
N GLY A 15 -10.86 -0.76 -21.78
CA GLY A 15 -9.81 0.06 -21.17
C GLY A 15 -10.22 0.75 -19.87
N SER A 16 -10.97 0.10 -18.97
CA SER A 16 -11.08 0.60 -17.59
C SER A 16 -9.77 0.32 -16.86
N VAL A 17 -8.77 1.18 -17.08
CA VAL A 17 -7.57 1.24 -16.25
C VAL A 17 -8.06 1.60 -14.85
N ALA A 18 -8.14 0.60 -13.97
CA ALA A 18 -8.37 0.82 -12.56
C ALA A 18 -7.24 1.73 -12.05
N GLN A 19 -7.55 3.02 -11.88
CA GLN A 19 -6.71 3.92 -11.12
C GLN A 19 -6.67 3.35 -9.70
N ASN A 20 -5.56 2.71 -9.35
CA ASN A 20 -5.32 2.23 -8.00
C ASN A 20 -5.23 3.47 -7.10
N VAL A 21 -6.33 3.81 -6.44
CA VAL A 21 -6.35 4.86 -5.43
C VAL A 21 -5.41 4.41 -4.31
N VAL A 22 -4.33 5.17 -4.08
CA VAL A 22 -3.44 4.93 -2.95
C VAL A 22 -4.26 5.11 -1.68
N PRO A 23 -4.36 4.08 -0.81
CA PRO A 23 -5.14 4.21 0.40
C PRO A 23 -4.62 5.37 1.26
N HIS A 24 -5.54 6.20 1.73
CA HIS A 24 -5.26 7.31 2.63
C HIS A 24 -5.78 6.96 4.02
N LYS A 25 -4.94 7.08 5.05
CA LYS A 25 -5.28 6.72 6.43
C LYS A 25 -4.88 7.83 7.40
N ALA A 26 -5.84 8.28 8.19
CA ALA A 26 -5.57 9.19 9.30
C ALA A 26 -4.99 8.43 10.50
N ALA A 27 -4.12 9.11 11.25
CA ALA A 27 -3.58 8.67 12.53
C ALA A 27 -3.51 9.87 13.48
N LYS A 28 -3.69 9.64 14.78
CA LYS A 28 -3.54 10.68 15.82
C LYS A 28 -2.16 10.66 16.47
N SER A 29 -1.34 9.66 16.15
CA SER A 29 0.01 9.51 16.67
C SER A 29 0.93 8.94 15.60
N THR A 30 2.23 9.13 15.80
CA THR A 30 3.32 8.58 14.99
C THR A 30 3.50 7.08 15.16
N ARG A 31 2.83 6.45 16.12
CA ARG A 31 3.00 5.04 16.41
C ARG A 31 2.09 4.19 15.54
N VAL A 32 2.68 3.15 14.94
CA VAL A 32 1.99 2.18 14.12
C VAL A 32 2.35 0.76 14.54
N ILE A 33 1.35 -0.10 14.56
CA ILE A 33 1.51 -1.54 14.69
C ILE A 33 1.49 -2.17 13.30
N ILE A 34 2.51 -2.96 13.00
CA ILE A 34 2.59 -3.76 11.78
C ILE A 34 2.41 -5.23 12.14
N ARG A 35 1.40 -5.85 11.56
CA ARG A 35 1.15 -7.29 11.69
C ARG A 35 1.48 -8.01 10.39
N GLU A 36 2.45 -8.92 10.44
CA GLU A 36 2.81 -9.80 9.34
C GLU A 36 2.38 -11.23 9.67
N GLY A 37 1.19 -11.63 9.23
CA GLY A 37 0.61 -12.90 9.64
C GLY A 37 0.42 -12.98 11.16
N LYS A 38 1.25 -13.81 11.84
CA LYS A 38 1.24 -13.95 13.30
C LYS A 38 2.24 -13.03 14.01
N GLU A 39 3.20 -12.44 13.27
CA GLU A 39 4.20 -11.56 13.85
C GLU A 39 3.64 -10.15 14.02
N VAL A 40 4.00 -9.51 15.13
CA VAL A 40 3.61 -8.13 15.44
C VAL A 40 4.88 -7.32 15.71
N SER A 41 4.95 -6.15 15.09
CA SER A 41 6.04 -5.20 15.26
C SER A 41 5.47 -3.81 15.52
N TYR A 42 6.23 -2.98 16.23
CA TYR A 42 5.90 -1.59 16.44
C TYR A 42 6.86 -0.74 15.63
N TRP A 43 6.35 0.33 15.03
CA TRP A 43 7.14 1.28 14.30
C TRP A 43 6.70 2.69 14.62
N GLU A 44 7.66 3.60 14.65
CA GLU A 44 7.46 5.01 14.90
C GLU A 44 7.72 5.75 13.59
N LEU A 45 6.70 6.43 13.08
CA LEU A 45 6.80 7.25 11.89
C LEU A 45 7.53 8.55 12.23
N ASP A 46 8.50 8.95 11.41
CA ASP A 46 9.12 10.27 11.47
C ASP A 46 8.32 11.29 10.65
N PRO A 47 7.62 12.27 11.27
CA PRO A 47 6.87 13.30 10.54
C PRO A 47 7.75 14.24 9.71
N LYS A 48 9.07 14.28 9.97
CA LYS A 48 10.01 15.11 9.21
C LYS A 48 10.47 14.43 7.93
N ALA A 49 10.28 13.12 7.82
CA ALA A 49 10.59 12.36 6.62
C ALA A 49 9.36 12.35 5.69
N PRO A 50 9.45 12.92 4.46
CA PRO A 50 8.32 12.97 3.54
C PRO A 50 7.90 11.56 3.07
N SER A 51 8.82 10.60 3.08
CA SER A 51 8.54 9.21 2.79
C SER A 51 9.37 8.28 3.69
N GLN A 52 8.83 7.09 3.94
CA GLN A 52 9.52 6.02 4.65
C GLN A 52 9.27 4.68 3.96
N GLU A 53 10.20 3.75 4.15
CA GLU A 53 10.14 2.42 3.56
C GLU A 53 10.13 1.36 4.66
N TYR A 54 9.17 0.44 4.57
CA TYR A 54 9.07 -0.72 5.43
C TYR A 54 9.35 -1.99 4.63
N TYR A 55 10.44 -2.66 4.97
CA TYR A 55 10.76 -3.97 4.40
C TYR A 55 10.13 -5.07 5.25
N LEU A 56 9.37 -5.96 4.61
CA LEU A 56 8.78 -7.11 5.28
C LEU A 56 9.88 -8.01 5.86
N LYS A 57 9.63 -8.57 7.06
CA LYS A 57 10.57 -9.51 7.68
C LYS A 57 10.70 -10.81 6.88
N HIS A 58 9.60 -11.28 6.31
CA HIS A 58 9.55 -12.52 5.53
C HIS A 58 8.99 -12.26 4.13
N PRO A 59 9.75 -11.61 3.22
CA PRO A 59 9.24 -11.12 1.95
C PRO A 59 8.82 -12.25 0.99
N HIS A 60 9.41 -13.45 1.12
CA HIS A 60 9.07 -14.62 0.32
C HIS A 60 7.78 -15.34 0.76
N ARG A 61 7.23 -15.00 1.93
CA ARG A 61 5.99 -15.62 2.42
C ARG A 61 4.78 -14.84 1.92
N LYS A 62 3.83 -15.54 1.29
CA LYS A 62 2.51 -14.99 1.00
C LYS A 62 1.72 -14.92 2.30
N GLN A 63 1.50 -13.72 2.82
CA GLN A 63 0.82 -13.50 4.10
C GLN A 63 0.04 -12.19 4.10
N ARG A 64 -0.93 -12.07 5.00
CA ARG A 64 -1.64 -10.81 5.20
C ARG A 64 -0.74 -9.88 6.01
N ILE A 65 -0.50 -8.69 5.46
CA ILE A 65 0.18 -7.60 6.15
C ILE A 65 -0.88 -6.59 6.55
N SER A 66 -0.90 -6.20 7.82
CA SER A 66 -1.82 -5.18 8.32
C SER A 66 -1.02 -4.03 8.92
N PHE A 67 -1.36 -2.82 8.51
CA PHE A 67 -0.80 -1.59 9.06
C PHE A 67 -1.90 -0.93 9.89
N ILE A 68 -1.67 -0.78 11.18
CA ILE A 68 -2.70 -0.43 12.17
C ILE A 68 -2.24 0.82 12.91
N THR A 69 -2.99 1.91 12.74
CA THR A 69 -2.82 3.16 13.49
C THR A 69 -3.76 3.14 14.70
N ASP A 70 -3.71 4.19 15.52
CA ASP A 70 -4.67 4.41 16.62
C ASP A 70 -6.09 4.74 16.15
N SER A 71 -6.27 5.00 14.86
CA SER A 71 -7.53 5.51 14.30
C SER A 71 -8.14 4.57 13.26
N ASP A 72 -7.31 3.80 12.53
CA ASP A 72 -7.79 2.87 11.51
C ASP A 72 -6.75 1.77 11.20
N SER A 73 -7.10 0.83 10.34
CA SER A 73 -6.17 -0.15 9.78
C SER A 73 -6.36 -0.35 8.28
N THR A 74 -5.28 -0.73 7.62
CA THR A 74 -5.32 -1.24 6.24
C THR A 74 -4.66 -2.61 6.20
N SER A 75 -5.01 -3.41 5.18
CA SER A 75 -4.41 -4.72 5.00
C SER A 75 -4.16 -5.03 3.53
N TYR A 76 -3.04 -5.68 3.28
CA TYR A 76 -2.61 -6.13 1.96
C TYR A 76 -2.25 -7.60 2.01
N GLN A 77 -2.36 -8.27 0.86
CA GLN A 77 -1.82 -9.61 0.69
C GLN A 77 -0.41 -9.50 0.12
N SER A 78 0.63 -9.85 0.90
CA SER A 78 2.01 -9.79 0.42
C SER A 78 2.28 -10.78 -0.71
N HIS A 79 3.14 -10.37 -1.62
CA HIS A 79 3.77 -11.21 -2.62
C HIS A 79 5.19 -10.71 -2.85
N TYR A 80 6.16 -11.62 -2.94
CA TYR A 80 7.55 -11.24 -3.18
C TYR A 80 7.68 -10.35 -4.43
N GLY A 81 8.47 -9.28 -4.34
CA GLY A 81 8.65 -8.29 -5.40
C GLY A 81 7.48 -7.32 -5.58
N LYS A 82 6.41 -7.40 -4.78
CA LYS A 82 5.34 -6.39 -4.76
C LYS A 82 5.66 -5.29 -3.75
N GLN A 83 5.27 -4.08 -4.14
CA GLN A 83 5.28 -2.89 -3.30
C GLN A 83 3.85 -2.39 -3.14
N PHE A 84 3.51 -1.94 -1.94
CA PHE A 84 2.25 -1.27 -1.65
C PHE A 84 2.56 0.11 -1.11
N GLU A 85 1.76 1.08 -1.52
CA GLU A 85 1.87 2.45 -1.07
C GLU A 85 0.69 2.78 -0.15
N LEU A 86 0.97 3.57 0.88
CA LEU A 86 -0.01 4.08 1.82
C LEU A 86 0.34 5.52 2.14
N VAL A 87 -0.65 6.42 2.13
CA VAL A 87 -0.47 7.77 2.66
C VAL A 87 -1.04 7.79 4.08
N VAL A 88 -0.19 8.17 5.04
CA VAL A 88 -0.60 8.38 6.44
C VAL A 88 -0.68 9.87 6.70
N GLU A 89 -1.86 10.35 7.09
CA GLU A 89 -2.08 11.71 7.57
C GLU A 89 -1.91 11.73 9.10
N LEU A 90 -0.94 12.50 9.56
CA LEU A 90 -0.69 12.75 10.98
C LEU A 90 -1.33 14.09 11.41
N PRO A 91 -1.48 14.33 12.73
CA PRO A 91 -1.86 15.64 13.24
C PRO A 91 -0.91 16.71 12.70
N ASP A 92 -1.43 17.92 12.49
CA ASP A 92 -0.71 19.06 11.88
C ASP A 92 -0.44 18.92 10.36
N THR A 93 -1.22 18.10 9.66
CA THR A 93 -1.26 18.01 8.18
C THR A 93 0.01 17.43 7.54
N VAL A 94 0.75 16.62 8.29
CA VAL A 94 1.90 15.89 7.75
C VAL A 94 1.40 14.66 7.01
N TYR A 95 1.57 14.64 5.69
CA TYR A 95 1.34 13.46 4.86
C TYR A 95 2.64 12.68 4.72
N LEU A 96 2.60 11.43 5.15
CA LEU A 96 3.74 10.54 5.04
C LEU A 96 3.46 9.44 4.03
N PHE A 97 4.32 9.35 3.02
CA PHE A 97 4.27 8.28 2.04
C PHE A 97 5.00 7.05 2.58
N LEU A 98 4.25 5.97 2.76
CA LEU A 98 4.80 4.71 3.21
C LEU A 98 4.83 3.69 2.07
N SER A 99 6.02 3.18 1.79
CA SER A 99 6.23 2.06 0.89
C SER A 99 6.43 0.77 1.68
N ILE A 100 5.51 -0.17 1.56
CA ILE A 100 5.62 -1.53 2.12
C ILE A 100 6.19 -2.43 1.04
N ILE A 101 7.42 -2.90 1.24
CA ILE A 101 8.22 -3.58 0.24
C ILE A 101 8.41 -5.05 0.63
N ALA A 102 7.92 -5.96 -0.21
CA ALA A 102 8.14 -7.40 -0.07
C ALA A 102 9.43 -7.83 -0.78
N ALA A 103 10.57 -7.30 -0.35
CA ALA A 103 11.90 -7.65 -0.86
C ALA A 103 12.92 -7.70 0.28
N GLU A 104 14.09 -8.29 0.02
CA GLU A 104 15.21 -8.18 0.94
C GLU A 104 15.71 -6.72 0.98
N LYS A 105 16.02 -6.22 2.17
CA LYS A 105 16.68 -4.92 2.30
C LYS A 105 18.10 -5.06 1.73
N GLY A 106 18.41 -4.32 0.67
CA GLY A 106 19.76 -4.27 0.12
C GLY A 106 20.77 -3.92 1.21
N LYS A 107 21.86 -4.71 1.31
CA LYS A 107 22.96 -4.47 2.25
C LYS A 107 23.80 -3.27 1.83
#